data_AF-A0A401SIG9-F1
#
_entry.id   AF-A0A401SIG9-F1
#
_cell.length_a   1.000
_cell.length_b   1.000
_cell.length_c   1.000
_cell.angle_alpha   90.00
_cell.angle_beta   90.00
_cell.angle_gamma   90.00
#
_symmetry.space_group_name_H-M   'P 1'
#
loop_
_entity.id
_entity.type
_entity.pdbx_description
1 polymer ?
#
loop_
_entity_poly.entity_id
_entity_poly.type
_entity_poly.pdbx_seq_one_letter_code
_entity_poly.pdbx_strand_id
1 'polypeptide(L)'
;MLALPEPGSKRMSLPCTSLTASGRVSATRRTFTSTPLLLPKVSQAVIPLSVNQWGQRINPLHPPGVKRRTVSLETFAAHHHNQQRAVVMRQKEYNRYHQSWQRPFYGSVAEKEEYRREIRQLLKWQMSQQRESQRYALFNRAKEGEAAREAERQATLQDLEKQIARSRFLQAFRDENKKLMEIQWKEKRLAKSLDSLRERELLQYNPINWSCTLK
;
A
#
# COMPACT_ATOMS: atom_id res chain seq x y z
N MET A 1 29.24 -65.88 -12.23
CA MET A 1 29.87 -64.82 -11.41
C MET A 1 30.03 -63.60 -12.29
N LEU A 2 29.43 -62.47 -11.92
CA LEU A 2 30.03 -61.12 -11.91
C LEU A 2 28.94 -60.12 -11.52
N ALA A 3 29.28 -59.32 -10.51
CA ALA A 3 28.40 -58.49 -9.72
C ALA A 3 28.10 -57.13 -10.35
N LEU A 4 26.98 -56.53 -9.93
CA LEU A 4 26.63 -55.12 -10.11
C LEU A 4 27.73 -54.18 -9.58
N PRO A 5 27.76 -52.93 -10.05
CA PRO A 5 27.31 -51.86 -9.15
C PRO A 5 26.49 -50.73 -9.80
N GLU A 6 25.42 -50.34 -9.11
CA GLU A 6 24.89 -48.96 -9.00
C GLU A 6 25.67 -48.24 -7.87
N PRO A 7 25.50 -46.92 -7.55
CA PRO A 7 24.88 -45.79 -8.27
C PRO A 7 25.80 -44.53 -8.30
N GLY A 8 25.44 -43.51 -9.08
CA GLY A 8 26.18 -42.23 -9.15
C GLY A 8 25.32 -40.99 -9.37
N SER A 9 24.27 -40.80 -8.56
CA SER A 9 23.43 -39.59 -8.56
C SER A 9 24.23 -38.40 -8.02
N LYS A 10 24.73 -37.55 -8.92
CA LYS A 10 25.26 -36.22 -8.56
C LYS A 10 24.11 -35.30 -8.16
N ARG A 11 23.77 -35.29 -6.87
CA ARG A 11 22.96 -34.23 -6.27
C ARG A 11 23.78 -32.93 -6.29
N MET A 12 23.45 -32.01 -7.20
CA MET A 12 23.88 -30.62 -7.06
C MET A 12 23.06 -29.99 -5.94
N SER A 13 23.66 -29.85 -4.76
CA SER A 13 23.12 -29.05 -3.67
C SER A 13 23.24 -27.57 -4.03
N LEU A 14 22.10 -26.90 -4.16
CA LEU A 14 22.06 -25.44 -4.16
C LEU A 14 22.30 -24.94 -2.72
N PRO A 15 23.07 -23.85 -2.52
CA PRO A 15 23.24 -23.26 -1.21
C PRO A 15 21.90 -22.68 -0.73
N CYS A 16 21.39 -23.28 0.34
CA CYS A 16 20.25 -22.79 1.10
C CYS A 16 20.67 -21.51 1.84
N THR A 17 20.22 -20.36 1.35
CA THR A 17 20.34 -19.11 2.10
C THR A 17 19.39 -19.18 3.28
N SER A 18 19.94 -19.31 4.49
CA SER A 18 19.17 -19.23 5.72
C SER A 18 18.60 -17.82 5.87
N LEU A 19 17.31 -17.65 5.56
CA LEU A 19 16.54 -16.50 6.02
C LEU A 19 16.46 -16.60 7.54
N THR A 20 17.24 -15.75 8.20
CA THR A 20 17.16 -15.49 9.62
C THR A 20 15.71 -15.19 9.99
N ALA A 21 15.12 -16.09 10.78
CA ALA A 21 13.86 -15.85 11.47
C ALA A 21 14.09 -14.77 12.53
N SER A 22 13.97 -13.51 12.14
CA SER A 22 13.90 -12.38 13.05
C SER A 22 12.50 -11.77 12.94
N GLY A 23 11.81 -11.72 14.08
CA GLY A 23 10.50 -11.09 14.20
C GLY A 23 9.41 -12.06 14.60
N ARG A 24 9.38 -12.45 15.88
CA ARG A 24 8.11 -12.77 16.53
C ARG A 24 7.23 -11.53 16.37
N VAL A 25 6.27 -11.57 15.46
CA VAL A 25 5.16 -10.62 15.49
C VAL A 25 4.34 -11.01 16.72
N SER A 26 4.69 -10.42 17.86
CA SER A 26 3.86 -10.50 19.05
C SER A 26 2.48 -9.98 18.67
N ALA A 27 1.45 -10.80 18.84
CA ALA A 27 0.09 -10.32 18.82
C ALA A 27 -0.01 -9.16 19.83
N THR A 28 -0.05 -7.94 19.32
CA THR A 28 -0.33 -6.75 20.11
C THR A 28 -1.72 -6.92 20.66
N ARG A 29 -1.81 -7.37 21.93
CA ARG A 29 -3.00 -7.17 22.74
C ARG A 29 -3.32 -5.69 22.64
N ARG A 30 -4.46 -5.37 22.03
CA ARG A 30 -5.03 -4.02 22.10
C ARG A 30 -5.49 -3.80 23.54
N THR A 31 -4.57 -3.40 24.40
CA THR A 31 -4.90 -2.74 25.64
C THR A 31 -5.32 -1.33 25.27
N PHE A 32 -6.60 -1.02 25.47
CA PHE A 32 -7.09 0.35 25.44
C PHE A 32 -6.33 1.14 26.51
N THR A 33 -5.39 1.99 26.10
CA THR A 33 -4.80 2.98 27.01
C THR A 33 -5.84 4.05 27.24
N SER A 34 -6.61 3.89 28.31
CA SER A 34 -7.35 4.98 28.93
C SER A 34 -6.34 6.07 29.29
N THR A 35 -6.41 7.19 28.57
CA THR A 35 -5.69 8.41 28.93
C THR A 35 -6.23 8.87 30.29
N PRO A 36 -5.43 8.90 31.37
CA PRO A 36 -5.89 9.54 32.58
C PRO A 36 -5.97 11.04 32.29
N LEU A 37 -7.19 11.59 32.30
CA LEU A 37 -7.42 13.04 32.32
C LEU A 37 -6.91 13.59 33.66
N LEU A 38 -5.60 13.81 33.76
CA LEU A 38 -5.02 14.59 34.85
C LEU A 38 -5.21 16.06 34.51
N LEU A 39 -6.25 16.66 35.10
CA LEU A 39 -6.40 18.11 35.13
C LEU A 39 -5.22 18.73 35.90
N PRO A 40 -4.67 19.87 35.44
CA PRO A 40 -3.58 20.54 36.13
C PRO A 40 -4.02 20.95 37.53
N LYS A 41 -3.20 20.65 38.54
CA LYS A 41 -3.39 21.15 39.90
C LYS A 41 -3.23 22.67 39.89
N VAL A 42 -4.34 23.38 39.86
CA VAL A 42 -4.37 24.82 40.11
C VAL A 42 -4.10 25.03 41.60
N SER A 43 -2.94 25.61 41.90
CA SER A 43 -2.59 26.04 43.26
C SER A 43 -3.54 27.17 43.67
N GLN A 44 -4.29 26.97 44.76
CA GLN A 44 -5.15 28.03 45.29
C GLN A 44 -4.27 29.13 45.90
N ALA A 45 -4.44 30.36 45.42
CA ALA A 45 -3.86 31.53 46.05
C ALA A 45 -4.49 31.70 47.44
N VAL A 46 -3.66 31.70 48.48
CA VAL A 46 -4.10 31.96 49.85
C VAL A 46 -4.30 33.47 49.98
N ILE A 47 -5.55 33.91 50.06
CA ILE A 47 -5.91 35.27 50.45
C ILE A 47 -6.21 35.24 51.95
N PRO A 48 -5.41 35.90 52.81
CA PRO A 48 -5.72 36.01 54.21
C PRO A 48 -6.58 37.25 54.42
N LEU A 49 -7.90 37.12 54.28
CA LEU A 49 -8.83 38.13 54.77
C LEU A 49 -9.92 37.45 55.59
N SER A 50 -9.70 37.53 56.89
CA SER A 50 -10.73 37.54 57.92
C SER A 50 -11.88 38.50 57.54
N VAL A 51 -13.06 38.22 58.10
CA VAL A 51 -14.34 38.94 57.99
C VAL A 51 -15.27 38.41 56.90
N ASN A 52 -16.05 37.39 57.30
CA ASN A 52 -17.44 37.09 56.91
C ASN A 52 -17.67 35.58 56.75
N GLN A 53 -18.00 34.91 57.86
CA GLN A 53 -18.58 33.56 57.85
C GLN A 53 -20.01 33.60 57.29
N TRP A 54 -20.14 33.68 55.97
CA TRP A 54 -21.40 33.40 55.31
C TRP A 54 -21.44 31.89 55.08
N GLY A 55 -22.45 31.23 55.65
CA GLY A 55 -22.60 29.78 55.55
C GLY A 55 -22.54 29.26 54.11
N GLN A 56 -22.25 27.97 53.94
CA GLN A 56 -22.11 27.35 52.61
C GLN A 56 -23.28 27.73 51.69
N ARG A 57 -22.97 28.17 50.47
CA ARG A 57 -23.95 28.63 49.47
C ARG A 57 -24.91 27.48 49.12
N ILE A 58 -26.13 27.54 49.64
CA ILE A 58 -27.18 26.55 49.38
C ILE A 58 -27.63 26.70 47.92
N ASN A 59 -27.58 25.61 47.14
CA ASN A 59 -28.17 25.58 45.81
C ASN A 59 -29.70 25.53 45.95
N PRO A 60 -30.45 26.57 45.52
CA PRO A 60 -31.92 26.58 45.67
C PRO A 60 -32.60 25.48 44.87
N LEU A 61 -31.96 24.95 43.82
CA LEU A 61 -32.50 23.84 43.02
C LEU A 61 -32.18 22.45 43.63
N HIS A 62 -31.23 22.38 44.56
CA HIS A 62 -30.79 21.13 45.20
C HIS A 62 -30.44 21.38 46.68
N PRO A 63 -31.45 21.60 47.54
CA PRO A 63 -31.23 21.89 48.94
C PRO A 63 -30.57 20.69 49.65
N PRO A 64 -29.42 20.90 50.34
CA PRO A 64 -28.76 19.85 51.11
C PRO A 64 -29.65 19.46 52.31
N GLY A 65 -29.87 18.16 52.50
CA GLY A 65 -30.70 17.61 53.60
C GLY A 65 -32.11 17.17 53.19
N VAL A 66 -32.61 17.59 52.02
CA VAL A 66 -33.87 17.05 51.49
C VAL A 66 -33.58 15.72 50.80
N LYS A 67 -33.87 14.61 51.49
CA LYS A 67 -33.94 13.30 50.84
C LYS A 67 -34.98 13.41 49.72
N ARG A 68 -34.55 13.33 48.46
CA ARG A 68 -35.47 13.22 47.33
C ARG A 68 -36.42 12.05 47.65
N ARG A 69 -37.69 12.35 47.89
CA ARG A 69 -38.69 11.30 47.95
C ARG A 69 -38.82 10.77 46.52
N THR A 70 -38.25 9.60 46.26
CA THR A 70 -38.62 8.78 45.11
C THR A 70 -40.05 8.30 45.36
N VAL A 71 -41.02 9.17 45.10
CA VAL A 71 -42.43 8.79 45.11
C VAL A 71 -42.71 8.18 43.75
N SER A 72 -42.97 6.88 43.69
CA SER A 72 -43.56 6.27 42.52
C SER A 72 -44.98 6.85 42.37
N LEU A 73 -45.20 7.66 41.33
CA LEU A 73 -46.53 8.14 40.94
C LEU A 73 -47.36 7.02 40.26
N GLU A 74 -46.81 5.82 40.20
CA GLU A 74 -47.43 4.64 39.63
C GLU A 74 -48.63 4.22 40.47
N THR A 75 -49.75 3.96 39.81
CA THR A 75 -50.87 3.28 40.46
C THR A 75 -50.46 1.84 40.79
N PHE A 76 -51.05 1.25 41.84
CA PHE A 76 -50.73 -0.11 42.27
C PHE A 76 -50.81 -1.15 41.13
N ALA A 77 -51.82 -1.03 40.26
CA ALA A 77 -51.99 -1.90 39.10
C ALA A 77 -50.86 -1.73 38.06
N ALA A 78 -50.45 -0.49 37.77
CA ALA A 78 -49.35 -0.20 36.86
C ALA A 78 -48.01 -0.71 37.42
N HIS A 79 -47.78 -0.51 38.71
CA HIS A 79 -46.59 -0.99 39.40
C HIS A 79 -46.49 -2.52 39.36
N HIS A 80 -47.59 -3.22 39.68
CA HIS A 80 -47.67 -4.68 39.61
C HIS A 80 -47.43 -5.21 38.19
N HIS A 81 -48.03 -4.58 37.17
CA HIS A 81 -47.80 -4.94 35.76
C HIS A 81 -46.33 -4.76 35.35
N ASN A 82 -45.71 -3.64 35.73
CA ASN A 82 -44.30 -3.37 35.46
C ASN A 82 -43.37 -4.40 36.14
N GLN A 83 -43.69 -4.76 37.38
CA GLN A 83 -42.94 -5.78 38.12
C GLN A 83 -43.04 -7.16 37.44
N GLN A 84 -44.24 -7.58 37.02
CA GLN A 84 -44.42 -8.83 36.28
C GLN A 84 -43.65 -8.82 34.96
N ARG A 85 -43.71 -7.72 34.20
CA ARG A 85 -42.96 -7.56 32.95
C ARG A 85 -41.45 -7.66 33.19
N ALA A 86 -40.93 -7.01 34.23
CA ALA A 86 -39.51 -7.06 34.57
C ALA A 86 -39.04 -8.48 34.90
N VAL A 87 -39.84 -9.26 35.63
CA VAL A 87 -39.54 -10.67 35.94
C VAL A 87 -39.52 -11.51 34.66
N VAL A 88 -40.53 -11.36 33.80
CA VAL A 88 -40.60 -12.09 32.53
C VAL A 88 -39.42 -11.75 31.63
N MET A 89 -39.04 -10.47 31.52
CA MET A 89 -37.86 -10.07 30.73
C MET A 89 -36.57 -10.65 31.30
N ARG A 90 -36.40 -10.64 32.63
CA ARG A 90 -35.23 -11.24 33.29
C ARG A 90 -35.13 -12.73 32.99
N GLN A 91 -36.26 -13.45 33.04
CA GLN A 91 -36.29 -14.88 32.77
C GLN A 91 -36.03 -15.19 31.29
N LYS A 92 -36.58 -14.39 30.36
CA LYS A 92 -36.27 -14.52 28.93
C LYS A 92 -34.79 -14.31 28.64
N GLU A 93 -34.19 -13.29 29.25
CA GLU A 93 -32.76 -13.00 29.09
C GLU A 93 -31.90 -14.13 29.64
N TYR A 94 -32.24 -14.62 30.84
CA TYR A 94 -31.58 -15.79 31.43
C TYR A 94 -31.64 -16.98 30.48
N ASN A 95 -32.82 -17.32 29.97
CA ASN A 95 -33.00 -18.46 29.05
C ASN A 95 -32.21 -18.25 27.75
N ARG A 96 -32.23 -17.05 27.16
CA ARG A 96 -31.46 -16.72 25.96
C ARG A 96 -29.96 -16.95 26.15
N TYR A 97 -29.41 -16.48 27.26
CA TYR A 97 -28.00 -16.68 27.58
C TYR A 97 -27.66 -18.16 27.71
N HIS A 98 -28.50 -18.92 28.44
CA HIS A 98 -28.26 -20.33 28.75
C HIS A 98 -28.42 -21.26 27.54
N GLN A 99 -29.35 -20.97 26.63
CA GLN A 99 -29.59 -21.77 25.43
C GLN A 99 -28.33 -21.96 24.56
N SER A 100 -27.45 -20.95 24.52
CA SER A 100 -26.25 -20.99 23.68
C SER A 100 -25.20 -22.02 24.14
N TRP A 101 -25.01 -22.19 25.46
CA TRP A 101 -24.04 -23.14 26.03
C TRP A 101 -24.69 -24.41 26.60
N GLN A 102 -26.02 -24.46 26.64
CA GLN A 102 -26.74 -25.68 26.96
C GLN A 102 -26.49 -26.77 25.91
N ARG A 103 -26.63 -26.47 24.61
CA ARG A 103 -26.50 -27.46 23.52
C ARG A 103 -25.17 -28.26 23.57
N PRO A 104 -23.99 -27.63 23.74
CA PRO A 104 -22.72 -28.35 23.78
C PRO A 104 -22.54 -29.24 25.02
N PHE A 105 -23.00 -28.81 26.20
CA PHE A 105 -22.65 -29.44 27.48
C PHE A 105 -23.80 -30.21 28.14
N TYR A 106 -25.01 -29.67 28.08
CA TYR A 106 -26.19 -30.16 28.79
C TYR A 106 -27.35 -30.60 27.87
N GLY A 107 -27.17 -30.51 26.55
CA GLY A 107 -28.12 -30.99 25.56
C GLY A 107 -28.21 -32.52 25.50
N SER A 108 -29.20 -33.00 24.76
CA SER A 108 -29.33 -34.43 24.43
C SER A 108 -28.13 -34.92 23.61
N VAL A 109 -27.92 -36.23 23.56
CA VAL A 109 -26.81 -36.82 22.77
C VAL A 109 -26.91 -36.41 21.30
N ALA A 110 -28.12 -36.33 20.76
CA ALA A 110 -28.38 -35.89 19.39
C ALA A 110 -27.99 -34.41 19.18
N GLU A 111 -28.39 -33.52 20.09
CA GLU A 111 -28.08 -32.09 20.02
C GLU A 111 -26.56 -31.82 20.12
N LYS A 112 -25.88 -32.56 21.00
CA LYS A 112 -24.42 -32.48 21.14
C LYS A 112 -23.72 -32.89 19.86
N GLU A 113 -24.20 -33.95 19.20
CA GLU A 113 -23.59 -34.41 17.96
C GLU A 113 -23.86 -33.45 16.79
N GLU A 114 -25.05 -32.87 16.73
CA GLU A 114 -25.38 -31.83 15.76
C GLU A 114 -24.47 -30.61 15.91
N TYR A 115 -24.25 -30.13 17.14
CA TYR A 115 -23.32 -29.03 17.41
C TYR A 115 -21.89 -29.36 16.96
N ARG A 116 -21.39 -30.57 17.26
CA ARG A 116 -20.07 -31.01 16.78
C ARG A 116 -20.00 -31.09 15.26
N ARG A 117 -21.07 -31.52 14.61
CA ARG A 117 -21.19 -31.57 13.15
C ARG A 117 -21.13 -30.17 12.53
N GLU A 118 -21.88 -29.21 13.09
CA GLU A 118 -21.88 -27.81 12.66
C GLU A 118 -20.46 -27.22 12.73
N ILE A 119 -19.74 -27.43 13.84
CA ILE A 119 -18.34 -26.98 13.98
C ILE A 119 -17.44 -27.61 12.91
N ARG A 120 -17.53 -28.92 12.69
CA ARG A 120 -16.72 -29.61 11.68
C ARG A 120 -17.02 -29.09 10.28
N GLN A 121 -18.28 -28.79 9.95
CA GLN A 121 -18.67 -28.22 8.67
C GLN A 121 -18.12 -26.81 8.50
N LEU A 122 -18.24 -25.96 9.53
CA LEU A 122 -17.68 -24.61 9.51
C LEU A 122 -16.17 -24.64 9.30
N LEU A 123 -15.46 -25.53 10.00
CA LEU A 123 -14.01 -25.67 9.84
C LEU A 123 -13.63 -26.11 8.42
N LYS A 124 -14.36 -27.10 7.85
CA LYS A 124 -14.15 -27.52 6.46
C LYS A 124 -14.36 -26.37 5.49
N TRP A 125 -15.42 -25.58 5.69
CA TRP A 125 -15.71 -24.41 4.88
C TRP A 125 -14.59 -23.36 4.97
N GLN A 126 -14.15 -23.02 6.19
CA GLN A 126 -13.02 -22.10 6.42
C GLN A 126 -11.74 -22.57 5.73
N MET A 127 -11.42 -23.86 5.82
CA MET A 127 -10.26 -24.45 5.14
C MET A 127 -10.39 -24.37 3.61
N SER A 128 -11.59 -24.58 3.05
CA SER A 128 -11.82 -24.45 1.61
C SER A 128 -11.62 -23.02 1.16
N GLN A 129 -12.24 -22.06 1.87
CA GLN A 129 -12.11 -20.63 1.58
C GLN A 129 -10.65 -20.16 1.65
N GLN A 130 -9.88 -20.64 2.64
CA GLN A 130 -8.47 -20.31 2.74
C GLN A 130 -7.65 -20.90 1.58
N ARG A 131 -7.95 -22.12 1.13
CA ARG A 131 -7.28 -22.71 -0.04
C ARG A 131 -7.65 -21.97 -1.32
N GLU A 132 -8.90 -21.62 -1.51
CA GLU A 132 -9.39 -20.85 -2.67
C GLU A 132 -8.72 -19.48 -2.74
N SER A 133 -8.63 -18.77 -1.62
CA SER A 133 -7.96 -17.46 -1.58
C SER A 133 -6.46 -17.57 -1.89
N GLN A 134 -5.78 -18.61 -1.38
CA GLN A 134 -4.38 -18.88 -1.72
C GLN A 134 -4.20 -19.19 -3.21
N ARG A 135 -5.07 -20.03 -3.79
CA ARG A 135 -5.04 -20.34 -5.23
C ARG A 135 -5.24 -19.09 -6.07
N TYR A 136 -6.21 -18.25 -5.71
CA TYR A 136 -6.47 -16.99 -6.39
C TYR A 136 -5.29 -16.02 -6.29
N ALA A 137 -4.67 -15.90 -5.11
CA ALA A 137 -3.48 -15.07 -4.92
C ALA A 137 -2.30 -15.54 -5.77
N LEU A 138 -2.06 -16.86 -5.85
CA LEU A 138 -1.02 -17.44 -6.70
C LEU A 138 -1.30 -17.20 -8.18
N PHE A 139 -2.55 -17.39 -8.61
CA PHE A 139 -2.97 -17.12 -9.99
C PHE A 139 -2.75 -15.66 -10.38
N ASN A 140 -3.17 -14.72 -9.53
CA ASN A 140 -2.96 -13.30 -9.77
C ASN A 140 -1.47 -12.95 -9.84
N ARG A 141 -0.65 -13.48 -8.92
CA ARG A 141 0.79 -13.25 -8.93
C ARG A 141 1.46 -13.77 -10.21
N ALA A 142 1.01 -14.93 -10.71
CA ALA A 142 1.50 -15.47 -11.98
C ALA A 142 1.14 -14.54 -13.16
N LYS A 143 -0.13 -14.09 -13.20
CA LYS A 143 -0.62 -13.15 -14.22
C LYS A 143 0.11 -11.80 -14.17
N GLU A 144 0.34 -11.26 -12.99
CA GLU A 144 1.13 -10.03 -12.79
C GLU A 144 2.58 -10.21 -13.29
N GLY A 145 3.19 -11.36 -13.01
CA GLY A 145 4.52 -11.70 -13.50
C GLY A 145 4.60 -11.90 -15.02
N GLU A 146 3.53 -12.37 -15.66
CA GLU A 146 3.41 -12.41 -17.13
C GLU A 146 3.30 -10.99 -17.71
N ALA A 147 2.41 -10.17 -17.16
CA ALA A 147 2.24 -8.79 -17.60
C ALA A 147 3.53 -7.97 -17.45
N ALA A 148 4.28 -8.16 -16.36
CA ALA A 148 5.57 -7.50 -16.16
C ALA A 148 6.61 -7.92 -17.21
N ARG A 149 6.69 -9.21 -17.55
CA ARG A 149 7.59 -9.71 -18.61
C ARG A 149 7.21 -9.16 -19.98
N GLU A 150 5.93 -9.07 -20.30
CA GLU A 150 5.46 -8.48 -21.55
C GLU A 150 5.78 -6.99 -21.63
N ALA A 151 5.60 -6.24 -20.54
CA ALA A 151 5.97 -4.83 -20.46
C ALA A 151 7.48 -4.62 -20.67
N GLU A 152 8.33 -5.44 -20.05
CA GLU A 152 9.78 -5.40 -20.24
C GLU A 152 10.17 -5.70 -21.69
N ARG A 153 9.55 -6.72 -22.30
CA ARG A 153 9.74 -7.03 -23.72
C ARG A 153 9.36 -5.85 -24.62
N GLN A 154 8.26 -5.16 -24.32
CA GLN A 154 7.86 -3.98 -25.10
C GLN A 154 8.82 -2.81 -24.91
N ALA A 155 9.28 -2.55 -23.68
CA ALA A 155 10.23 -1.48 -23.39
C ALA A 155 11.57 -1.69 -24.13
N THR A 156 12.10 -2.92 -24.13
CA THR A 156 13.33 -3.25 -24.85
C THR A 156 13.19 -3.03 -26.36
N LEU A 157 12.06 -3.42 -26.95
CA LEU A 157 11.79 -3.15 -28.37
C LEU A 157 11.73 -1.65 -28.67
N GLN A 158 11.02 -0.88 -27.85
CA GLN A 158 10.94 0.57 -28.02
C GLN A 158 12.30 1.25 -27.91
N ASP A 159 13.16 0.79 -27.01
CA ASP A 159 14.51 1.36 -26.87
C ASP A 159 15.40 1.03 -28.06
N LEU A 160 15.29 -0.19 -28.61
CA LEU A 160 15.95 -0.55 -29.87
C LEU A 160 15.45 0.33 -31.02
N GLU A 161 14.14 0.54 -31.14
CA GLU A 161 13.56 1.41 -32.16
C GLU A 161 14.06 2.85 -32.03
N LYS A 162 14.11 3.40 -30.82
CA LYS A 162 14.68 4.74 -30.55
C LYS A 162 16.15 4.81 -30.93
N GLN A 163 16.94 3.77 -30.64
CA GLN A 163 18.35 3.73 -31.01
C GLN A 163 18.53 3.72 -32.53
N ILE A 164 17.75 2.91 -33.25
CA ILE A 164 17.77 2.85 -34.72
C ILE A 164 17.31 4.18 -35.31
N ALA A 165 16.24 4.78 -34.79
CA ALA A 165 15.75 6.08 -35.26
C ALA A 165 16.82 7.16 -35.07
N ARG A 166 17.48 7.19 -33.90
CA ARG A 166 18.57 8.12 -33.60
C ARG A 166 19.77 7.91 -34.54
N SER A 167 20.19 6.67 -34.76
CA SER A 167 21.33 6.39 -35.64
C SER A 167 21.03 6.78 -37.08
N ARG A 168 19.84 6.48 -37.59
CA ARG A 168 19.37 6.92 -38.92
C ARG A 168 19.33 8.43 -39.05
N PHE A 169 18.80 9.12 -38.04
CA PHE A 169 18.77 10.58 -38.00
C PHE A 169 20.19 11.13 -38.11
N LEU A 170 21.11 10.72 -37.22
CA LEU A 170 22.50 11.20 -37.23
C LEU A 170 23.24 10.87 -38.53
N GLN A 171 22.96 9.71 -39.13
CA GLN A 171 23.51 9.33 -40.42
C GLN A 171 23.03 10.28 -41.53
N ALA A 172 21.74 10.62 -41.57
CA ALA A 172 21.21 11.58 -42.54
C ALA A 172 21.89 12.95 -42.42
N PHE A 173 22.05 13.48 -41.20
CA PHE A 173 22.77 14.73 -40.97
C PHE A 173 24.24 14.66 -41.43
N ARG A 174 24.92 13.54 -41.15
CA ARG A 174 26.30 13.34 -41.61
C ARG A 174 26.39 13.36 -43.14
N ASP A 175 25.48 12.67 -43.80
CA ASP A 175 25.46 12.56 -45.26
C ASP A 175 25.11 13.91 -45.93
N GLU A 176 24.18 14.67 -45.37
CA GLU A 176 23.85 16.03 -45.82
C GLU A 176 25.03 16.99 -45.64
N ASN A 177 25.68 16.97 -44.48
CA ASN A 177 26.87 17.79 -44.23
C ASN A 177 28.00 17.45 -45.21
N LYS A 178 28.19 16.17 -45.52
CA LYS A 178 29.17 15.74 -46.53
C LYS A 178 28.81 16.28 -47.91
N LYS A 179 27.55 16.19 -48.33
CA LYS A 179 27.07 16.75 -49.61
C LYS A 179 27.31 18.25 -49.69
N LEU A 180 27.01 18.99 -48.63
CA LEU A 180 27.26 20.44 -48.57
C LEU A 180 28.75 20.77 -48.74
N MET A 181 29.62 20.04 -48.04
CA MET A 181 31.07 20.22 -48.18
C MET A 181 31.56 19.92 -49.60
N GLU A 182 31.05 18.87 -50.23
CA GLU A 182 31.38 18.54 -51.62
C GLU A 182 30.92 19.61 -52.60
N ILE A 183 29.73 20.19 -52.39
CA ILE A 183 29.21 21.31 -53.20
C ILE A 183 30.12 22.53 -53.03
N GLN A 184 30.41 22.94 -51.79
CA GLN A 184 31.29 24.07 -51.52
C GLN A 184 32.69 23.88 -52.11
N TRP A 185 33.24 22.67 -52.08
CA TRP A 185 34.53 22.38 -52.72
C TRP A 185 34.47 22.50 -54.24
N LYS A 186 33.39 22.05 -54.88
CA LYS A 186 33.18 22.21 -56.32
C LYS A 186 33.06 23.69 -56.69
N GLU A 187 32.26 24.45 -55.95
CA GLU A 187 32.09 25.89 -56.15
C GLU A 187 33.41 26.65 -55.97
N LYS A 188 34.15 26.41 -54.89
CA LYS A 188 35.47 27.03 -54.67
C LYS A 188 36.46 26.70 -55.78
N ARG A 189 36.45 25.46 -56.29
CA ARG A 189 37.30 25.05 -57.40
C ARG A 189 36.93 25.78 -58.69
N LEU A 190 35.64 25.91 -58.97
CA LEU A 190 35.12 26.62 -60.14
C LEU A 190 35.43 28.12 -60.05
N ALA A 191 35.17 28.76 -58.90
CA ALA A 191 35.51 30.16 -58.66
C ALA A 191 37.00 30.42 -58.89
N LYS A 192 37.88 29.59 -58.31
CA LYS A 192 39.33 29.70 -58.55
C LYS A 192 39.71 29.56 -60.03
N SER A 193 39.03 28.69 -60.78
CA SER A 193 39.25 28.53 -62.21
C SER A 193 38.82 29.76 -62.99
N LEU A 194 37.67 30.35 -62.66
CA LEU A 194 37.18 31.59 -63.28
C LEU A 194 38.09 32.77 -62.95
N ASP A 195 38.51 32.91 -61.70
CA ASP A 195 39.45 33.95 -61.27
C ASP A 195 40.77 33.83 -62.05
N SER A 196 41.29 32.61 -62.20
CA SER A 196 42.50 32.36 -63.00
C SER A 196 42.32 32.74 -64.48
N LEU A 197 41.15 32.50 -65.08
CA LEU A 197 40.86 32.91 -66.45
C LEU A 197 40.77 34.44 -66.57
N ARG A 198 40.02 35.07 -65.66
CA ARG A 198 39.87 36.53 -65.61
C ARG A 198 41.22 37.23 -65.44
N GLU A 199 42.10 36.72 -64.59
CA GLU A 199 43.44 37.27 -64.41
C GLU A 199 44.29 37.13 -65.68
N ARG A 200 44.19 36.01 -66.39
CA ARG A 200 44.87 35.84 -67.69
C ARG A 200 44.36 36.83 -68.74
N GLU A 201 43.05 37.11 -68.76
CA GLU A 201 42.46 38.12 -69.64
C GLU A 201 42.97 39.53 -69.27
N LEU A 202 43.03 39.89 -67.98
CA LEU A 202 43.56 41.18 -67.53
C LEU A 202 45.03 41.36 -67.88
N LEU A 203 45.83 40.29 -67.81
CA LEU A 203 47.25 40.32 -68.19
C LEU A 203 47.47 40.64 -69.68
N GLN A 204 46.47 40.43 -70.55
CA GLN A 204 46.54 40.88 -71.95
C GLN A 204 46.62 42.41 -72.07
N TYR A 205 46.05 43.13 -71.10
CA TYR A 205 45.99 44.60 -71.09
C TYR A 205 47.02 45.24 -70.15
N ASN A 206 47.41 44.55 -69.05
CA ASN A 206 48.41 45.03 -68.10
C ASN A 206 49.35 43.87 -67.69
N PRO A 207 50.64 43.90 -68.03
CA PRO A 207 51.53 42.73 -67.88
C PRO A 207 51.91 42.39 -66.44
N ILE A 208 51.54 43.20 -65.44
CA ILE A 208 51.90 42.96 -64.03
C ILE A 208 50.75 42.24 -63.30
N ASN A 209 51.05 41.08 -62.71
CA ASN A 209 50.12 40.33 -61.85
C ASN A 209 50.11 40.89 -60.41
N TRP A 210 49.37 41.98 -60.19
CA TRP A 210 49.28 42.65 -58.89
C TRP A 210 48.68 41.79 -57.77
N SER A 211 47.80 40.84 -58.10
CA SER A 211 47.14 39.96 -57.11
C SER A 211 47.96 38.70 -56.76
N CYS A 212 49.03 38.41 -57.51
CA CYS A 212 49.93 37.26 -57.29
C CYS A 212 49.20 35.89 -57.17
N THR A 213 48.03 35.78 -57.78
CA THR A 213 47.09 34.66 -57.62
C THR A 213 47.27 33.60 -58.72
N LEU A 214 47.64 34.01 -59.93
CA LEU A 214 48.29 33.13 -60.92
C LEU A 214 49.71 32.78 -60.46
N LYS A 215 49.93 31.49 -60.18
CA LYS A 215 51.26 30.91 -59.99
C LYS A 215 51.81 30.36 -61.30
#